data_AF-A0A4V3HFD8-F1
#
_entry.id   AF-A0A4V3HFD8-F1
#
_cell.length_a   1.000
_cell.length_b   1.000
_cell.length_c   1.000
_cell.angle_alpha   90.00
_cell.angle_beta   90.00
_cell.angle_gamma   90.00
#
_symmetry.space_group_name_H-M   'P 1'
#
loop_
_entity.id
_entity.type
_entity.pdbx_description
1 polymer ?
#
loop_
_entity_poly.entity_id
_entity_poly.type
_entity_poly.pdbx_seq_one_letter_code
_entity_poly.pdbx_strand_id
1 'polypeptide(L)'
;MTGRYSSAASRAFRRDYRPAARLDFFPVCERAGQFLWNSRPGAPHFLVSNIRAMNTQSAVSFRDASDRYDVRSRLLHWLSVMLLIAQFSLGWLMPDADSMKTPTGFAAWHVGVGTSLLAVFAARLAWAALRRPPEPVDQHGALRFLATAVHLSLYTLLLIVPILGWLNASGRGWIVKLAGVWDMPQLVTPESLGASIGEWHSASATALLILIGLHVFAVLVHQIGFKDRLLRRML
;
A
#
# COMPACT_ATOMS: atom_id res chain seq x y z
N MET A 1 73.04 -15.85 17.32
CA MET A 1 72.63 -16.85 16.30
C MET A 1 71.14 -16.65 16.06
N THR A 2 70.75 -15.76 15.14
CA THR A 2 70.43 -15.98 13.70
C THR A 2 69.00 -16.45 13.43
N GLY A 3 68.25 -15.67 12.64
CA GLY A 3 67.06 -16.08 11.86
C GLY A 3 65.82 -15.22 12.11
N ARG A 4 65.53 -14.12 11.40
CA ARG A 4 65.02 -13.91 10.00
C ARG A 4 63.54 -14.25 9.75
N TYR A 5 62.81 -13.17 9.38
CA TYR A 5 61.68 -13.00 8.45
C TYR A 5 60.40 -13.85 8.57
N SER A 6 59.23 -13.18 8.65
CA SER A 6 58.37 -12.98 7.48
C SER A 6 57.05 -12.25 7.82
N SER A 7 56.76 -11.22 7.03
CA SER A 7 55.50 -10.50 6.94
C SER A 7 54.49 -11.24 6.06
N ALA A 8 53.24 -11.39 6.50
CA ALA A 8 52.06 -11.53 5.64
C ALA A 8 50.81 -11.24 6.49
N ALA A 9 50.21 -10.06 6.39
CA ALA A 9 49.17 -9.74 5.40
C ALA A 9 47.88 -10.58 5.56
N SER A 10 47.18 -10.44 6.70
CA SER A 10 45.76 -10.81 6.82
C SER A 10 44.89 -9.55 6.69
N ARG A 11 44.45 -9.37 5.45
CA ARG A 11 43.38 -8.52 4.93
C ARG A 11 42.26 -8.17 5.93
N ALA A 12 42.09 -6.86 6.11
CA ALA A 12 40.83 -6.12 5.91
C ALA A 12 39.54 -6.77 6.43
N PHE A 13 39.29 -6.65 7.73
CA PHE A 13 37.93 -6.65 8.28
C PHE A 13 37.39 -5.20 8.24
N ARG A 14 37.04 -4.72 7.04
CA ARG A 14 36.32 -3.46 6.87
C ARG A 14 34.85 -3.77 7.15
N ARG A 15 34.38 -3.41 8.35
CA ARG A 15 32.94 -3.34 8.64
C ARG A 15 32.33 -2.26 7.74
N ASP A 16 31.53 -2.68 6.78
CA ASP A 16 30.64 -1.81 6.03
C ASP A 16 29.58 -1.25 6.99
N TYR A 17 29.87 -0.11 7.60
CA TYR A 17 28.86 0.76 8.19
C TYR A 17 28.03 1.33 7.04
N ARG A 18 26.87 0.70 6.75
CA ARG A 18 25.81 1.36 5.96
C ARG A 18 25.19 2.46 6.82
N PRO A 19 25.21 3.74 6.41
CA PRO A 19 24.47 4.77 7.12
C PRO A 19 22.98 4.46 7.07
N ALA A 20 22.31 4.80 8.17
CA ALA A 20 20.92 4.54 8.47
C ALA A 20 19.98 4.92 7.32
N ALA A 21 18.90 4.14 7.21
CA ALA A 21 17.75 4.37 6.37
C ALA A 21 17.30 5.84 6.46
N ARG A 22 17.45 6.56 5.36
CA ARG A 22 16.75 7.80 5.15
C ARG A 22 15.29 7.43 4.88
N LEU A 23 14.43 7.64 5.88
CA LEU A 23 12.97 7.53 5.74
C LEU A 23 12.48 8.71 4.90
N ASP A 24 12.69 8.63 3.59
CA ASP A 24 12.09 9.56 2.63
C ASP A 24 10.64 9.13 2.37
N PHE A 25 9.79 9.32 3.39
CA PHE A 25 8.35 9.47 3.18
C PHE A 25 8.16 10.79 2.41
N PHE A 26 7.75 10.69 1.15
CA PHE A 26 7.41 11.79 0.22
C PHE A 26 8.58 12.51 -0.49
N PRO A 27 8.94 12.12 -1.73
CA PRO A 27 9.50 13.06 -2.70
C PRO A 27 8.35 13.67 -3.52
N VAL A 28 7.76 14.73 -2.98
CA VAL A 28 6.98 15.71 -3.76
C VAL A 28 7.92 16.87 -4.07
N CYS A 29 8.13 17.15 -5.36
CA CYS A 29 8.82 18.32 -5.92
C CYS A 29 10.33 18.46 -5.63
N GLU A 30 11.19 17.77 -6.40
CA GLU A 30 12.53 18.31 -6.69
C GLU A 30 13.14 17.72 -7.97
N ARG A 31 12.68 18.20 -9.14
CA ARG A 31 13.49 18.12 -10.38
C ARG A 31 13.05 19.14 -11.42
N ALA A 32 13.26 20.42 -11.12
CA ALA A 32 13.32 21.49 -12.10
C ALA A 32 14.61 22.26 -11.84
N GLY A 33 15.61 22.10 -12.69
CA GLY A 33 16.87 22.85 -12.60
C GLY A 33 18.13 22.00 -12.72
N GLN A 34 18.36 21.42 -13.90
CA GLN A 34 19.69 21.00 -14.36
C GLN A 34 19.66 20.86 -15.89
N PHE A 35 19.45 21.99 -16.55
CA PHE A 35 19.65 22.14 -17.99
C PHE A 35 20.54 23.38 -18.21
N LEU A 36 21.82 23.24 -17.87
CA LEU A 36 22.85 24.20 -18.24
C LEU A 36 24.15 23.45 -18.56
N TRP A 37 24.61 23.68 -19.78
CA TRP A 37 26.02 23.84 -20.16
C TRP A 37 26.92 22.60 -20.27
N ASN A 38 27.09 22.09 -21.51
CA ASN A 38 28.45 21.83 -22.00
C ASN A 38 28.49 21.82 -23.54
N SER A 39 28.88 22.96 -24.13
CA SER A 39 29.32 23.07 -25.52
C SER A 39 30.85 23.07 -25.53
N ARG A 40 31.47 22.13 -26.25
CA ARG A 40 32.88 22.24 -26.67
C ARG A 40 33.02 21.86 -28.15
N PRO A 41 33.55 22.74 -29.01
CA PRO A 41 33.96 22.40 -30.38
C PRO A 41 35.46 22.06 -30.46
N GLY A 42 35.84 21.14 -31.36
CA GLY A 42 37.17 21.13 -31.97
C GLY A 42 37.99 19.82 -31.94
N ALA A 43 38.09 19.20 -33.13
CA ALA A 43 39.24 18.48 -33.73
C ALA A 43 39.55 17.00 -33.34
N PRO A 44 40.31 16.25 -34.17
CA PRO A 44 40.16 16.03 -35.62
C PRO A 44 40.20 14.52 -36.02
N HIS A 45 40.03 14.29 -37.31
CA HIS A 45 39.96 13.01 -38.03
C HIS A 45 41.11 12.02 -37.74
N PHE A 46 40.74 10.77 -37.46
CA PHE A 46 41.61 9.60 -37.74
C PHE A 46 40.79 8.49 -38.39
N LEU A 47 41.10 8.24 -39.66
CA LEU A 47 40.63 7.10 -40.46
C LEU A 47 41.53 5.92 -40.16
N VAL A 48 41.01 4.86 -39.52
CA VAL A 48 41.47 3.49 -39.75
C VAL A 48 40.26 2.57 -39.79
N SER A 49 40.02 2.05 -40.98
CA SER A 49 39.16 0.92 -41.30
C SER A 49 39.51 -0.31 -40.46
N ASN A 50 38.49 -0.98 -39.91
CA ASN A 50 38.49 -2.45 -39.88
C ASN A 50 37.06 -2.99 -39.85
N ILE A 51 36.74 -3.69 -40.93
CA ILE A 51 35.56 -4.54 -41.09
C ILE A 51 35.69 -5.70 -40.10
N ARG A 52 34.84 -5.73 -39.07
CA ARG A 52 34.58 -6.94 -38.31
C ARG A 52 33.12 -6.97 -37.84
N ALA A 53 32.38 -7.85 -38.49
CA ALA A 53 31.12 -8.46 -38.06
C ALA A 53 30.00 -7.50 -37.64
N MET A 54 29.06 -7.30 -38.58
CA MET A 54 27.65 -7.08 -38.25
C MET A 54 27.21 -8.21 -37.31
N ASN A 55 27.19 -7.92 -36.01
CA ASN A 55 26.37 -8.66 -35.07
C ASN A 55 25.42 -7.64 -34.43
N THR A 56 24.46 -7.22 -35.25
CA THR A 56 23.21 -6.57 -34.82
C THR A 56 22.40 -7.61 -34.04
N GLN A 57 22.91 -7.99 -32.87
CA GLN A 57 22.02 -8.37 -31.78
C GLN A 57 21.71 -7.08 -31.05
N SER A 58 20.83 -6.30 -31.67
CA SER A 58 19.81 -5.57 -30.92
C SER A 58 19.05 -6.63 -30.13
N ALA A 59 19.62 -7.09 -29.03
CA ALA A 59 18.84 -7.55 -27.92
C ALA A 59 18.05 -6.31 -27.51
N VAL A 60 16.90 -6.13 -28.16
CA VAL A 60 15.73 -5.56 -27.51
C VAL A 60 15.58 -6.45 -26.30
N SER A 61 16.28 -6.08 -25.23
CA SER A 61 15.91 -6.45 -23.89
C SER A 61 14.50 -5.88 -23.79
N PHE A 62 13.51 -6.68 -24.16
CA PHE A 62 12.19 -6.61 -23.56
C PHE A 62 12.46 -6.85 -22.08
N ARG A 63 12.89 -5.79 -21.39
CA ARG A 63 12.56 -5.67 -19.99
C ARG A 63 11.05 -5.68 -20.06
N ASP A 64 10.44 -6.83 -19.80
CA ASP A 64 9.18 -6.84 -19.09
C ASP A 64 9.46 -6.13 -17.76
N ALA A 65 9.60 -4.80 -17.82
CA ALA A 65 9.68 -3.96 -16.66
C ALA A 65 8.36 -4.22 -15.96
N SER A 66 8.46 -4.88 -14.81
CA SER A 66 7.37 -5.58 -14.13
C SER A 66 6.20 -4.63 -13.87
N ASP A 67 5.24 -4.62 -14.79
CA ASP A 67 4.09 -3.71 -14.72
C ASP A 67 3.02 -4.21 -13.72
N ARG A 68 3.30 -5.32 -13.01
CA ARG A 68 2.38 -5.95 -12.07
C ARG A 68 2.86 -5.82 -10.64
N TYR A 69 1.90 -5.69 -9.74
CA TYR A 69 2.16 -5.82 -8.30
C TYR A 69 2.60 -7.24 -7.96
N ASP A 70 3.46 -7.36 -6.95
CA ASP A 70 3.88 -8.66 -6.43
C ASP A 70 2.67 -9.49 -5.95
N VAL A 71 2.82 -10.81 -5.92
CA VAL A 71 1.74 -11.75 -5.58
C VAL A 71 1.12 -11.43 -4.21
N ARG A 72 1.90 -11.01 -3.21
CA ARG A 72 1.40 -10.72 -1.86
C ARG A 72 0.55 -9.46 -1.86
N SER A 73 0.98 -8.42 -2.56
CA SER A 73 0.20 -7.19 -2.76
C SER A 73 -1.15 -7.47 -3.41
N ARG A 74 -1.18 -8.31 -4.44
CA ARG A 74 -2.43 -8.70 -5.12
C ARG A 74 -3.33 -9.53 -4.21
N LEU A 75 -2.78 -10.54 -3.54
CA LEU A 75 -3.54 -11.39 -2.62
C LEU A 75 -4.17 -10.57 -1.49
N LEU A 76 -3.38 -9.73 -0.81
CA LEU A 76 -3.88 -8.88 0.28
C LEU A 76 -4.93 -7.89 -0.21
N HIS A 77 -4.76 -7.32 -1.40
CA HIS A 77 -5.75 -6.41 -1.99
C HIS A 77 -7.08 -7.12 -2.25
N TRP A 78 -7.08 -8.24 -2.98
CA TRP A 78 -8.31 -8.97 -3.29
C TRP A 78 -8.97 -9.56 -2.04
N LEU A 79 -8.18 -10.01 -1.07
CA LEU A 79 -8.71 -10.42 0.23
C LEU A 79 -9.41 -9.25 0.95
N SER A 80 -8.81 -8.04 0.95
CA SER A 80 -9.47 -6.85 1.49
C SER A 80 -10.77 -6.53 0.75
N VAL A 81 -10.82 -6.66 -0.57
CA VAL A 81 -12.04 -6.42 -1.36
C VAL A 81 -13.14 -7.41 -0.98
N MET A 82 -12.83 -8.71 -0.88
CA MET A 82 -13.82 -9.73 -0.48
C MET A 82 -14.34 -9.49 0.94
N LEU A 83 -13.44 -9.16 1.88
CA LEU A 83 -13.81 -8.84 3.25
C LEU A 83 -14.65 -7.55 3.33
N LEU A 84 -14.35 -6.53 2.52
CA LEU A 84 -15.15 -5.30 2.45
C LEU A 84 -16.57 -5.58 1.95
N ILE A 85 -16.72 -6.38 0.89
CA ILE A 85 -18.05 -6.77 0.39
C ILE A 85 -18.84 -7.47 1.51
N ALA A 86 -18.23 -8.46 2.16
CA ALA A 86 -18.86 -9.14 3.29
C ALA A 86 -19.21 -8.17 4.44
N GLN A 87 -18.29 -7.26 4.79
CA GLN A 87 -18.49 -6.29 5.87
C GLN A 87 -19.68 -5.37 5.63
N PHE A 88 -19.80 -4.82 4.41
CA PHE A 88 -20.91 -3.94 4.05
C PHE A 88 -22.23 -4.72 3.96
N SER A 89 -22.23 -5.93 3.40
CA SER A 89 -23.41 -6.80 3.40
C SER A 89 -23.88 -7.12 4.82
N LEU A 90 -22.97 -7.48 5.71
CA LEU A 90 -23.28 -7.77 7.12
C LEU A 90 -23.75 -6.51 7.85
N GLY A 91 -23.14 -5.35 7.59
CA GLY A 91 -23.55 -4.08 8.18
C GLY A 91 -24.96 -3.64 7.76
N TRP A 92 -25.39 -4.00 6.55
CA TRP A 92 -26.75 -3.73 6.08
C TRP A 92 -27.79 -4.72 6.63
N LEU A 93 -27.39 -5.98 6.84
CA LEU A 93 -28.28 -7.06 7.29
C LEU A 93 -28.38 -7.17 8.81
N MET A 94 -27.42 -6.63 9.55
CA MET A 94 -27.44 -6.71 11.01
C MET A 94 -28.57 -5.85 11.59
N PRO A 95 -29.26 -6.34 12.63
CA PRO A 95 -30.21 -5.53 13.37
C PRO A 95 -29.48 -4.45 14.18
N ASP A 96 -30.24 -3.48 14.68
CA ASP A 96 -29.72 -2.50 15.64
C ASP A 96 -29.14 -3.21 16.86
N ALA A 97 -28.09 -2.61 17.43
CA ALA A 97 -27.40 -3.16 18.58
C ALA A 97 -28.35 -3.31 19.78
N ASP A 98 -28.45 -4.54 20.30
CA ASP A 98 -29.18 -4.84 21.53
C ASP A 98 -28.34 -4.50 22.78
N SER A 99 -28.95 -4.66 23.96
CA SER A 99 -28.28 -4.45 25.25
C SER A 99 -27.41 -5.63 25.68
N MET A 100 -27.23 -6.66 24.85
CA MET A 100 -26.43 -7.83 25.19
C MET A 100 -24.93 -7.50 25.15
N LYS A 101 -24.15 -8.10 26.06
CA LYS A 101 -22.69 -7.94 26.10
C LYS A 101 -21.94 -8.73 25.03
N THR A 102 -22.61 -9.67 24.38
CA THR A 102 -22.01 -10.51 23.35
C THR A 102 -22.85 -10.36 22.09
N PRO A 103 -22.27 -9.84 21.00
CA PRO A 103 -23.01 -9.74 19.74
C PRO A 103 -23.35 -11.15 19.25
N THR A 104 -24.55 -11.31 18.70
CA THR A 104 -25.04 -12.58 18.15
C THR A 104 -25.46 -12.42 16.69
N GLY A 105 -25.69 -13.53 15.99
CA GLY A 105 -26.15 -13.52 14.60
C GLY A 105 -25.26 -12.70 13.66
N PHE A 106 -25.86 -11.85 12.83
CA PHE A 106 -25.15 -11.00 11.88
C PHE A 106 -24.24 -9.96 12.54
N ALA A 107 -24.56 -9.48 13.75
CA ALA A 107 -23.69 -8.56 14.48
C ALA A 107 -22.36 -9.23 14.88
N ALA A 108 -22.41 -10.49 15.32
CA ALA A 108 -21.19 -11.26 15.63
C ALA A 108 -20.29 -11.41 14.40
N TRP A 109 -20.90 -11.75 13.26
CA TRP A 109 -20.20 -11.84 11.98
C TRP A 109 -19.64 -10.48 11.54
N HIS A 110 -20.39 -9.39 11.68
CA HIS A 110 -19.93 -8.05 11.34
C HIS A 110 -18.68 -7.66 12.15
N VAL A 111 -18.66 -7.94 13.45
CA VAL A 111 -17.49 -7.69 14.31
C VAL A 111 -16.32 -8.61 13.94
N GLY A 112 -16.58 -9.90 13.70
CA GLY A 112 -15.55 -10.87 13.32
C GLY A 112 -14.90 -10.57 11.96
N VAL A 113 -15.70 -10.23 10.96
CA VAL A 113 -15.20 -9.84 9.62
C VAL A 113 -14.50 -8.49 9.70
N GLY A 114 -15.01 -7.53 10.47
CA GLY A 114 -14.42 -6.20 10.61
C GLY A 114 -13.04 -6.24 11.26
N THR A 115 -12.88 -7.04 12.31
CA THR A 115 -11.57 -7.26 12.95
C THR A 115 -10.60 -8.02 12.04
N SER A 116 -11.10 -8.99 11.26
CA SER A 116 -10.29 -9.69 10.24
C SER A 116 -9.81 -8.74 9.14
N LEU A 117 -10.69 -7.85 8.66
CA LEU A 117 -10.37 -6.82 7.69
C LEU A 117 -9.29 -5.87 8.23
N LEU A 118 -9.41 -5.43 9.49
CA LEU A 118 -8.40 -4.60 10.14
C LEU A 118 -7.04 -5.30 10.18
N ALA A 119 -6.99 -6.58 10.53
CA ALA A 119 -5.75 -7.36 10.55
C ALA A 119 -5.12 -7.51 9.15
N VAL A 120 -5.92 -7.84 8.14
CA VAL A 120 -5.45 -7.93 6.74
C VAL A 120 -4.96 -6.58 6.24
N PHE A 121 -5.66 -5.49 6.57
CA PHE A 121 -5.26 -4.15 6.20
C PHE A 121 -3.95 -3.73 6.88
N ALA A 122 -3.77 -4.05 8.17
CA ALA A 122 -2.51 -3.83 8.87
C ALA A 122 -1.34 -4.60 8.22
N ALA A 123 -1.55 -5.88 7.86
CA ALA A 123 -0.56 -6.66 7.11
C ALA A 123 -0.24 -6.02 5.75
N ARG A 124 -1.25 -5.48 5.07
CA ARG A 124 -1.10 -4.75 3.80
C ARG A 124 -0.29 -3.47 3.96
N LEU A 125 -0.51 -2.68 5.02
CA LEU A 125 0.29 -1.49 5.33
C LEU A 125 1.74 -1.86 5.62
N ALA A 126 1.97 -2.88 6.46
CA ALA A 126 3.32 -3.37 6.76
C ALA A 126 4.04 -3.84 5.49
N TRP A 127 3.35 -4.59 4.62
CA TRP A 127 3.92 -5.02 3.35
C TRP A 127 4.21 -3.85 2.40
N ALA A 128 3.30 -2.87 2.32
CA ALA A 128 3.49 -1.67 1.51
C ALA A 128 4.68 -0.82 1.97
N ALA A 129 4.96 -0.77 3.27
CA ALA A 129 6.11 -0.05 3.83
C ALA A 129 7.46 -0.74 3.53
N LEU A 130 7.46 -2.07 3.37
CA LEU A 130 8.68 -2.86 3.12
C LEU A 130 9.02 -3.02 1.63
N ARG A 131 8.01 -2.99 0.76
CA ARG A 131 8.20 -3.21 -0.68
C ARG A 131 8.58 -1.93 -1.42
N ARG A 132 9.29 -2.06 -2.53
CA ARG A 132 9.46 -0.95 -3.49
C ARG A 132 8.17 -0.77 -4.28
N PRO A 133 7.61 0.46 -4.37
CA PRO A 133 6.44 0.71 -5.20
C PRO A 133 6.81 0.54 -6.68
N PRO A 134 5.91 0.00 -7.53
CA PRO A 134 6.12 0.00 -8.97
C PRO A 134 6.15 1.43 -9.51
N GLU A 135 6.74 1.60 -10.70
CA GLU A 135 6.83 2.91 -11.33
C GLU A 135 5.41 3.50 -11.56
N PRO A 136 5.21 4.79 -11.23
CA PRO A 136 3.97 5.49 -11.50
C PRO A 136 3.63 5.41 -12.99
N VAL A 137 2.34 5.27 -13.30
CA VAL A 137 1.88 5.50 -14.68
C VAL A 137 2.04 6.98 -14.99
N ASP A 138 2.57 7.32 -16.16
CA ASP A 138 2.61 8.71 -16.62
C ASP A 138 1.18 9.27 -16.71
N GLN A 139 0.89 10.26 -15.87
CA GLN A 139 -0.43 10.88 -15.77
C GLN A 139 -0.29 12.39 -15.65
N HIS A 140 -1.28 13.12 -16.19
CA HIS A 140 -1.37 14.57 -16.04
C HIS A 140 -1.39 14.96 -14.55
N GLY A 141 -0.71 16.06 -14.19
CA GLY A 141 -0.44 16.41 -12.78
C GLY A 141 -1.69 16.46 -11.89
N ALA A 142 -2.81 16.97 -12.42
CA ALA A 142 -4.09 17.02 -11.70
C ALA A 142 -4.70 15.62 -11.44
N LEU A 143 -4.63 14.71 -12.42
CA LEU A 143 -5.11 13.32 -12.27
C LEU A 143 -4.26 12.55 -11.26
N ARG A 144 -2.94 12.75 -11.29
CA ARG A 144 -2.03 12.16 -10.31
C ARG A 144 -2.32 12.64 -8.88
N PHE A 145 -2.61 13.94 -8.70
CA PHE A 145 -3.00 14.49 -7.42
C PHE A 145 -4.32 13.86 -6.93
N LEU A 146 -5.34 13.82 -7.78
CA LEU A 146 -6.64 13.25 -7.43
C LEU A 146 -6.53 11.76 -7.08
N ALA A 147 -5.77 10.99 -7.86
CA ALA A 147 -5.50 9.59 -7.57
C ALA A 147 -4.83 9.42 -6.20
N THR A 148 -3.83 10.26 -5.90
CA THR A 148 -3.13 10.22 -4.60
C THR A 148 -4.08 10.56 -3.45
N ALA A 149 -4.90 11.60 -3.61
CA ALA A 149 -5.88 12.02 -2.61
C ALA A 149 -6.90 10.91 -2.31
N VAL A 150 -7.50 10.31 -3.35
CA VAL A 150 -8.46 9.21 -3.19
C VAL A 150 -7.81 8.01 -2.50
N HIS A 151 -6.60 7.61 -2.90
CA HIS A 151 -5.91 6.50 -2.25
C HIS A 151 -5.60 6.80 -0.78
N LEU A 152 -5.14 8.01 -0.46
CA LEU A 152 -4.87 8.40 0.92
C LEU A 152 -6.16 8.39 1.75
N SER A 153 -7.25 8.98 1.23
CA SER A 153 -8.55 8.97 1.91
C SER A 153 -9.08 7.55 2.13
N LEU A 154 -8.94 6.66 1.15
CA LEU A 154 -9.32 5.24 1.30
C LEU A 154 -8.52 4.56 2.41
N TYR A 155 -7.19 4.76 2.46
CA TYR A 155 -6.35 4.15 3.49
C TYR A 155 -6.71 4.68 4.88
N THR A 156 -6.94 5.98 5.00
CA THR A 156 -7.35 6.62 6.25
C THR A 156 -8.69 6.09 6.73
N LEU A 157 -9.71 6.03 5.86
CA LEU A 157 -11.03 5.52 6.25
C LEU A 157 -11.03 4.01 6.51
N LEU A 158 -10.25 3.22 5.76
CA LEU A 158 -10.10 1.78 6.03
C LEU A 158 -9.48 1.50 7.40
N LEU A 159 -8.74 2.45 7.97
CA LEU A 159 -8.23 2.36 9.33
C LEU A 159 -9.21 2.92 10.37
N ILE A 160 -9.75 4.11 10.13
CA ILE A 160 -10.58 4.83 11.10
C ILE A 160 -11.91 4.11 11.33
N VAL A 161 -12.59 3.64 10.27
CA VAL A 161 -13.90 2.99 10.38
C VAL A 161 -13.89 1.79 11.33
N PRO A 162 -13.00 0.78 11.19
CA PRO A 162 -12.96 -0.35 12.12
C PRO A 162 -12.52 0.05 13.53
N ILE A 163 -11.68 1.07 13.69
CA ILE A 163 -11.32 1.60 15.02
C ILE A 163 -12.56 2.22 15.69
N LEU A 164 -13.34 3.03 14.97
CA LEU A 164 -14.61 3.57 15.47
C LEU A 164 -15.60 2.44 15.80
N GLY A 165 -15.64 1.38 14.99
CA GLY A 165 -16.48 0.21 15.27
C GLY A 165 -16.07 -0.49 16.57
N TRP A 166 -14.77 -0.64 16.80
CA TRP A 166 -14.23 -1.22 18.04
C TRP A 166 -14.46 -0.31 19.26
N LEU A 167 -14.32 1.00 19.10
CA LEU A 167 -14.66 1.99 20.15
C LEU A 167 -16.15 1.95 20.49
N ASN A 168 -17.04 1.91 19.48
CA ASN A 168 -18.48 1.77 19.66
C ASN A 168 -18.83 0.47 20.40
N ALA A 169 -18.26 -0.66 19.96
CA ALA A 169 -18.45 -1.95 20.61
C ALA A 169 -17.96 -1.92 22.07
N SER A 170 -16.79 -1.32 22.33
CA SER A 170 -16.24 -1.21 23.68
C SER A 170 -17.10 -0.31 24.58
N GLY A 171 -17.57 0.83 24.06
CA GLY A 171 -18.44 1.76 24.78
C GLY A 171 -19.81 1.16 25.12
N ARG A 172 -20.28 0.18 24.32
CA ARG A 172 -21.49 -0.61 24.60
C ARG A 172 -21.24 -1.80 25.54
N GLY A 173 -19.99 -2.06 25.90
CA GLY A 173 -19.59 -3.22 26.71
C GLY A 173 -19.60 -4.55 25.94
N TRP A 174 -19.54 -4.51 24.60
CA TRP A 174 -19.41 -5.72 23.79
C TRP A 174 -18.02 -6.32 23.90
N ILE A 175 -17.95 -7.65 23.98
CA ILE A 175 -16.68 -8.38 23.86
C ILE A 175 -16.33 -8.52 22.38
N VAL A 176 -15.32 -7.79 21.93
CA VAL A 176 -14.82 -7.86 20.55
C VAL A 176 -13.86 -9.03 20.43
N LYS A 177 -14.12 -9.90 19.45
CA LYS A 177 -13.24 -11.04 19.14
C LYS A 177 -12.61 -10.86 17.76
N LEU A 178 -11.28 -10.96 17.67
CA LEU A 178 -10.55 -11.02 16.41
C LEU A 178 -10.93 -12.29 15.66
N ALA A 179 -11.53 -12.12 14.48
CA ALA A 179 -12.04 -13.22 13.65
C ALA A 179 -13.01 -14.16 14.40
N GLY A 180 -13.65 -13.68 15.49
CA GLY A 180 -14.51 -14.50 16.33
C GLY A 180 -13.79 -15.43 17.32
N VAL A 181 -12.46 -15.44 17.37
CA VAL A 181 -11.68 -16.40 18.16
C VAL A 181 -11.00 -15.75 19.37
N TRP A 182 -10.23 -14.68 19.16
CA TRP A 182 -9.37 -14.11 20.20
C TRP A 182 -9.95 -12.83 20.80
N ASP A 183 -10.08 -12.77 22.12
CA ASP A 183 -10.61 -11.58 22.80
C ASP A 183 -9.65 -10.39 22.64
N MET A 184 -10.20 -9.29 22.12
CA MET A 184 -9.49 -8.03 21.94
C MET A 184 -9.67 -7.16 23.18
N PRO A 185 -8.67 -6.33 23.53
CA PRO A 185 -8.78 -5.43 24.67
C PRO A 185 -9.93 -4.43 24.46
N GLN A 186 -10.56 -4.04 25.57
CA GLN A 186 -11.52 -2.93 25.57
C GLN A 186 -10.74 -1.63 25.34
N LEU A 187 -11.15 -0.83 24.35
CA LEU A 187 -10.48 0.44 24.06
C LEU A 187 -10.95 1.58 24.96
N VAL A 188 -12.20 1.49 25.43
CA VAL A 188 -12.82 2.44 26.33
C VAL A 188 -13.66 1.69 27.36
N THR A 189 -13.90 2.29 28.51
CA THR A 189 -14.83 1.76 29.49
C THR A 189 -16.26 1.88 28.97
N PRO A 190 -17.17 0.96 29.35
CA PRO A 190 -18.58 1.10 29.01
C PRO A 190 -19.14 2.40 29.58
N GLU A 191 -19.53 3.31 28.70
CA GLU A 191 -20.01 4.65 29.03
C GLU A 191 -21.02 5.11 27.97
N SER A 192 -21.73 6.22 28.22
CA SER A 192 -22.80 6.70 27.35
C SER A 192 -22.36 7.14 25.95
N LEU A 193 -21.05 7.13 25.64
CA LEU A 193 -20.51 7.56 24.35
C LEU A 193 -20.68 6.54 23.21
N GLY A 194 -21.04 5.28 23.50
CA GLY A 194 -21.18 4.25 22.47
C GLY A 194 -22.14 4.63 21.34
N ALA A 195 -23.28 5.27 21.67
CA ALA A 195 -24.24 5.71 20.66
C ALA A 195 -23.65 6.73 19.68
N SER A 196 -23.02 7.80 20.19
CA SER A 196 -22.40 8.85 19.37
C SER A 196 -21.25 8.31 18.51
N ILE A 197 -20.44 7.39 19.04
CA ILE A 197 -19.37 6.75 18.25
C ILE A 197 -19.96 5.89 17.13
N GLY A 198 -21.10 5.22 17.38
CA GLY A 198 -21.83 4.48 16.37
C GLY A 198 -22.28 5.34 15.18
N GLU A 199 -22.72 6.57 15.43
CA GLU A 199 -23.07 7.53 14.37
C GLU A 199 -21.85 7.90 13.52
N TRP A 200 -20.72 8.22 14.17
CA TRP A 200 -19.47 8.50 13.47
C TRP A 200 -18.96 7.30 12.67
N HIS A 201 -19.11 6.09 13.21
CA HIS A 201 -18.79 4.86 12.50
C HIS A 201 -19.63 4.71 11.22
N SER A 202 -20.95 4.87 11.34
CA SER A 202 -21.89 4.77 10.20
C SER A 202 -21.65 5.84 9.14
N ALA A 203 -21.47 7.10 9.55
CA ALA A 203 -21.14 8.21 8.64
C ALA A 203 -19.82 7.97 7.91
N SER A 204 -18.78 7.53 8.63
CA SER A 204 -17.47 7.22 8.03
C SER A 204 -17.52 6.00 7.12
N ALA A 205 -18.31 4.98 7.44
CA ALA A 205 -18.52 3.81 6.60
C ALA A 205 -19.24 4.18 5.29
N THR A 206 -20.21 5.09 5.36
CA THR A 206 -20.89 5.63 4.17
C THR A 206 -19.92 6.41 3.28
N ALA A 207 -19.08 7.27 3.87
CA ALA A 207 -18.05 8.00 3.14
C ALA A 207 -17.03 7.04 2.47
N LEU A 208 -16.64 5.97 3.18
CA LEU A 208 -15.77 4.92 2.64
C LEU A 208 -16.42 4.23 1.44
N LEU A 209 -17.70 3.87 1.52
CA LEU A 209 -18.43 3.23 0.42
C LEU A 209 -18.47 4.11 -0.83
N ILE A 210 -18.74 5.41 -0.66
CA ILE A 210 -18.72 6.38 -1.77
C ILE A 210 -17.33 6.45 -2.41
N LEU A 211 -16.25 6.53 -1.61
CA LEU A 211 -14.90 6.57 -2.14
C LEU A 211 -14.47 5.27 -2.83
N ILE A 212 -14.93 4.12 -2.34
CA ILE A 212 -14.74 2.84 -3.03
C ILE A 212 -15.44 2.88 -4.39
N GLY A 213 -16.68 3.37 -4.45
CA GLY A 213 -17.41 3.56 -5.71
C GLY A 213 -16.66 4.46 -6.70
N LEU A 214 -16.16 5.61 -6.23
CA LEU A 214 -15.35 6.53 -7.04
C LEU A 214 -14.05 5.87 -7.53
N HIS A 215 -13.39 5.10 -6.68
CA HIS A 215 -12.17 4.37 -7.04
C HIS A 215 -12.43 3.32 -8.12
N VAL A 216 -13.49 2.50 -7.96
CA VAL A 216 -13.89 1.51 -8.98
C VAL A 216 -14.26 2.20 -10.29
N PHE A 217 -15.02 3.30 -10.22
CA PHE A 217 -15.37 4.09 -11.39
C PHE A 217 -14.13 4.61 -12.13
N ALA A 218 -13.14 5.16 -11.41
CA ALA A 218 -11.89 5.59 -12.01
C ALA A 218 -11.16 4.42 -12.69
N VAL A 219 -11.07 3.25 -12.04
CA VAL A 219 -10.47 2.05 -12.65
C VAL A 219 -11.19 1.66 -13.95
N LEU A 220 -12.52 1.72 -13.99
CA LEU A 220 -13.30 1.44 -15.20
C LEU A 220 -13.05 2.47 -16.32
N VAL A 221 -12.98 3.76 -15.99
CA VAL A 221 -12.64 4.83 -16.94
C VAL A 221 -11.23 4.61 -17.52
N HIS A 222 -10.27 4.23 -16.68
CA HIS A 222 -8.91 3.88 -17.12
C HIS A 222 -8.88 2.63 -18.01
N GLN A 223 -9.65 1.60 -17.65
CA GLN A 223 -9.71 0.34 -18.40
C GLN A 223 -10.40 0.48 -19.77
N ILE A 224 -11.52 1.21 -19.84
CA ILE A 224 -12.39 1.28 -21.03
C ILE A 224 -12.07 2.52 -21.87
N GLY A 225 -11.89 3.67 -21.22
CA GLY A 225 -11.61 4.96 -21.86
C GLY A 225 -10.15 5.12 -22.24
N PHE A 226 -9.25 5.18 -21.24
CA PHE A 226 -7.81 5.40 -21.47
C PHE A 226 -7.08 4.15 -22.00
N LYS A 227 -7.65 2.96 -21.81
CA LYS A 227 -7.12 1.66 -22.26
C LYS A 227 -5.69 1.39 -21.76
N ASP A 228 -5.32 1.97 -20.63
CA ASP A 228 -3.99 1.86 -20.02
C ASP A 228 -3.77 0.53 -19.27
N ARG A 229 -4.79 -0.34 -19.25
CA ARG A 229 -4.76 -1.68 -18.64
C ARG A 229 -4.39 -1.63 -17.15
N LEU A 230 -4.73 -0.56 -16.43
CA LEU A 230 -4.45 -0.38 -15.00
C LEU A 230 -4.88 -1.59 -14.15
N LEU A 231 -6.01 -2.21 -14.48
CA LEU A 231 -6.52 -3.39 -13.78
C LEU A 231 -5.56 -4.59 -13.87
N ARG A 232 -4.82 -4.75 -14.99
CA ARG A 232 -3.85 -5.85 -15.16
C ARG A 232 -2.69 -5.78 -14.17
N ARG A 233 -2.42 -4.62 -13.57
CA ARG A 233 -1.39 -4.49 -12.55
C ARG A 233 -1.80 -5.21 -11.24
N MET A 234 -3.11 -5.33 -10.98
CA MET A 234 -3.69 -5.97 -9.79
C MET A 234 -4.22 -7.39 -10.02
N LEU A 235 -4.39 -7.82 -11.27
CA LEU A 235 -4.71 -9.22 -11.63
C LEU A 235 -3.47 -10.11 -11.63
#